data_AF-A0A9Q9IMU1-F1
#
_entry.id   AF-A0A9Q9IMU1-F1
#
_cell.length_a   1.000
_cell.length_b   1.000
_cell.length_c   1.000
_cell.angle_alpha   90.00
_cell.angle_beta   90.00
_cell.angle_gamma   90.00
#
_symmetry.space_group_name_H-M   'P 1'
#
loop_
_entity.id
_entity.type
_entity.pdbx_description
1 polymer ?
#
loop_
_entity_poly.entity_id
_entity_poly.type
_entity_poly.pdbx_seq_one_letter_code
_entity_poly.pdbx_strand_id
1 'polypeptide(L)'
;MDLDLIGAELGVQPDGDDLVPRGLWRVEDGPHVCLAGVRDGRPVEISFTGGAMVTRVRVVVPELQALGNAAGALVPDAGTPPSAVAALRRTGELGDLWRDVRVSGGPDGLVAVRRADLSGYLLDLWLLERLAEALS
;
A
#
# COMPACT_ATOMS: atom_id res chain seq x y z
N MET A 1 -9.79 10.47 -20.70
CA MET A 1 -9.65 10.93 -19.31
C MET A 1 -8.57 12.00 -19.36
N ASP A 2 -8.97 13.26 -19.23
CA ASP A 2 -8.04 14.39 -19.25
C ASP A 2 -7.45 14.56 -17.84
N LEU A 3 -6.13 14.55 -17.76
CA LEU A 3 -5.38 14.74 -16.52
C LEU A 3 -4.80 16.15 -16.52
N ASP A 4 -5.42 17.05 -15.75
CA ASP A 4 -4.87 18.38 -15.54
C ASP A 4 -3.84 18.34 -14.41
N LEU A 5 -2.55 18.49 -14.76
CA LEU A 5 -1.47 18.63 -13.78
C LEU A 5 -1.60 19.99 -13.09
N ILE A 6 -1.83 20.00 -11.78
CA ILE A 6 -2.04 21.22 -10.99
C ILE A 6 -0.78 21.61 -10.19
N GLY A 7 0.21 20.72 -10.10
CA GLY A 7 1.50 21.01 -9.47
C GLY A 7 2.41 19.78 -9.42
N ALA A 8 3.72 20.01 -9.45
CA ALA A 8 4.75 18.98 -9.33
C ALA A 8 5.60 19.11 -8.05
N GLU A 9 5.53 20.26 -7.37
CA GLU A 9 6.33 20.55 -6.17
C GLU A 9 5.50 20.36 -4.90
N LEU A 10 5.24 19.09 -4.55
CA LEU A 10 4.91 18.78 -3.16
C LEU A 10 6.24 18.73 -2.41
N GLY A 11 6.57 19.79 -1.67
CA GLY A 11 7.76 19.90 -0.83
C GLY A 11 7.72 18.91 0.34
N VAL A 12 7.81 17.61 0.04
CA VAL A 12 8.04 16.56 1.03
C VAL A 12 9.54 16.41 1.13
N GLN A 13 10.08 16.88 2.25
CA GLN A 13 11.47 16.71 2.61
C GLN A 13 11.72 15.20 2.80
N PRO A 14 12.73 14.60 2.11
CA PRO A 14 12.97 13.17 2.20
C PRO A 14 13.61 12.86 3.55
N ASP A 15 12.79 12.49 4.53
CA ASP A 15 13.28 11.78 5.71
C ASP A 15 13.64 10.36 5.26
N GLY A 16 14.85 10.18 4.73
CA GLY A 16 15.48 8.88 4.48
C GLY A 16 14.82 7.96 3.43
N ASP A 17 13.65 8.34 2.91
CA ASP A 17 12.85 7.56 1.98
C ASP A 17 13.01 8.12 0.55
N ASP A 18 13.44 7.29 -0.40
CA ASP A 18 13.62 7.66 -1.83
C ASP A 18 12.28 7.87 -2.58
N LEU A 19 11.20 8.20 -1.87
CA LEU A 19 9.89 8.46 -2.44
C LEU A 19 9.81 9.91 -2.93
N VAL A 20 9.71 10.09 -4.24
CA VAL A 20 9.54 11.40 -4.87
C VAL A 20 8.11 11.60 -5.34
N PRO A 21 7.53 12.80 -5.18
CA PRO A 21 6.27 13.15 -5.83
C PRO A 21 6.39 13.00 -7.35
N ARG A 22 5.43 12.30 -7.95
CA ARG A 22 5.32 12.15 -9.41
C ARG A 22 4.33 13.15 -10.02
N GLY A 23 3.42 13.67 -9.21
CA GLY A 23 2.51 14.74 -9.60
C GLY A 23 1.29 14.86 -8.70
N LEU A 24 0.61 15.99 -8.87
CA LEU A 24 -0.72 16.28 -8.35
C LEU A 24 -1.62 16.59 -9.55
N TRP A 25 -2.67 15.77 -9.74
CA TRP A 25 -3.63 15.94 -10.83
C TRP A 25 -5.02 16.19 -10.28
N ARG A 26 -5.87 16.87 -11.06
CA ARG A 26 -7.32 16.85 -10.82
C ARG A 26 -7.92 15.67 -11.59
N VAL A 27 -8.74 14.89 -10.92
CA VAL A 27 -9.61 13.89 -11.55
C VAL A 27 -11.05 14.11 -11.10
N GLU A 28 -12.00 13.45 -11.76
CA GLU A 28 -13.45 13.55 -11.47
C GLU A 28 -13.75 13.30 -9.98
N ASP A 29 -13.03 12.35 -9.38
CA ASP A 29 -13.18 11.95 -7.98
C ASP A 29 -12.36 12.80 -6.98
N GLY A 30 -11.73 13.89 -7.41
CA GLY A 30 -10.97 14.82 -6.57
C GLY A 30 -9.47 14.91 -6.91
N PRO A 31 -8.62 15.41 -5.98
CA PRO A 31 -7.18 15.48 -6.22
C PRO A 31 -6.59 14.07 -6.25
N HIS A 32 -5.73 13.82 -7.23
CA HIS A 32 -4.89 12.63 -7.33
C HIS A 32 -3.45 12.99 -6.96
N VAL A 33 -2.90 12.36 -5.93
CA VAL A 33 -1.48 12.49 -5.55
C VAL A 33 -0.80 11.16 -5.80
N CYS A 34 0.37 11.19 -6.45
CA CYS A 34 1.21 10.01 -6.61
C CYS A 34 2.62 10.27 -6.08
N LEU A 35 3.10 9.38 -5.21
CA LEU A 35 4.48 9.28 -4.76
C LEU A 35 5.06 7.98 -5.34
N ALA A 36 6.30 8.00 -5.81
CA ALA A 36 6.97 6.78 -6.26
C ALA A 36 8.46 6.83 -5.95
N GLY A 37 9.04 5.66 -5.71
CA GLY A 37 10.46 5.53 -5.37
C GLY A 37 10.91 4.08 -5.32
N VAL A 38 12.01 3.84 -4.63
CA VAL A 38 12.58 2.51 -4.40
C VAL A 38 12.84 2.33 -2.91
N ARG A 39 12.48 1.18 -2.35
CA ARG A 39 12.74 0.83 -0.95
C ARG A 39 13.20 -0.61 -0.86
N ASP A 40 14.31 -0.86 -0.16
CA ASP A 40 14.97 -2.17 -0.08
C ASP A 40 15.19 -2.82 -1.47
N GLY A 41 15.53 -2.00 -2.48
CA GLY A 41 15.70 -2.45 -3.86
C GLY A 41 14.40 -2.76 -4.63
N ARG A 42 13.23 -2.52 -4.04
CA ARG A 42 11.92 -2.77 -4.63
C ARG A 42 11.24 -1.46 -5.05
N PRO A 43 10.70 -1.35 -6.28
CA PRO A 43 9.89 -0.20 -6.67
C PRO A 43 8.62 -0.08 -5.80
N VAL A 44 8.33 1.15 -5.36
CA VAL A 44 7.16 1.48 -4.53
C VAL A 44 6.37 2.60 -5.20
N GLU A 45 5.04 2.50 -5.15
CA GLU A 45 4.11 3.53 -5.61
C GLU A 45 3.01 3.72 -4.57
N ILE A 46 2.69 4.97 -4.25
CA ILE A 46 1.57 5.36 -3.39
C ILE A 46 0.71 6.32 -4.19
N SER A 47 -0.56 5.99 -4.34
CA SER A 47 -1.53 6.82 -5.02
C SER A 47 -2.72 7.11 -4.12
N PHE A 48 -3.14 8.37 -4.09
CA PHE A 48 -4.32 8.82 -3.37
C PHE A 48 -5.30 9.45 -4.34
N THR A 49 -6.55 9.00 -4.33
CA THR A 49 -7.65 9.53 -5.17
C THR A 49 -8.96 9.46 -4.41
N GLY A 50 -9.70 10.57 -4.30
CA GLY A 50 -11.06 10.54 -3.77
C GLY A 50 -11.21 9.90 -2.38
N GLY A 51 -10.21 10.06 -1.50
CA GLY A 51 -10.21 9.46 -0.16
C GLY A 51 -9.81 7.98 -0.12
N ALA A 52 -9.49 7.38 -1.26
CA ALA A 52 -8.90 6.05 -1.35
C ALA A 52 -7.38 6.17 -1.53
N MET A 53 -6.66 5.39 -0.75
CA MET A 53 -5.22 5.26 -0.85
C MET A 53 -4.87 3.85 -1.32
N VAL A 54 -3.94 3.77 -2.25
CA VAL A 54 -3.39 2.54 -2.79
C VAL A 54 -1.89 2.58 -2.69
N THR A 55 -1.31 1.63 -1.95
CA THR A 55 0.13 1.46 -1.80
C THR A 55 0.54 0.18 -2.51
N ARG A 56 1.61 0.23 -3.31
CA ARG A 56 2.11 -0.89 -4.11
C ARG A 56 3.60 -1.10 -3.85
N VAL A 57 4.00 -2.35 -3.66
CA VAL A 57 5.41 -2.78 -3.61
C VAL A 57 5.61 -3.83 -4.69
N ARG A 58 6.52 -3.58 -5.64
CA ARG A 58 6.84 -4.53 -6.71
C ARG A 58 7.74 -5.64 -6.19
N VAL A 59 7.18 -6.85 -6.11
CA VAL A 59 7.84 -8.08 -5.64
C VAL A 59 7.03 -9.30 -6.09
N VAL A 60 7.70 -10.36 -6.53
CA VAL A 60 7.02 -11.62 -6.88
C VAL A 60 6.77 -12.40 -5.60
N VAL A 61 5.50 -12.63 -5.26
CA VAL A 61 5.08 -13.39 -4.08
C VAL A 61 3.98 -14.40 -4.45
N PRO A 62 3.70 -15.41 -3.60
CA PRO A 62 2.50 -16.23 -3.75
C PRO A 62 1.23 -15.38 -3.79
N GLU A 63 0.21 -15.84 -4.52
CA GLU A 63 -1.10 -15.20 -4.52
C GLU A 63 -1.65 -15.10 -3.10
N LEU A 64 -2.18 -13.94 -2.72
CA LEU A 64 -2.86 -13.77 -1.44
C LEU A 64 -3.93 -12.71 -1.54
N GLN A 65 -4.98 -12.88 -0.72
CA GLN A 65 -5.97 -11.84 -0.46
C GLN A 65 -6.30 -11.86 1.03
N ALA A 66 -6.33 -10.68 1.64
CA ALA A 66 -6.70 -10.53 3.04
C ALA A 66 -7.46 -9.23 3.28
N LEU A 67 -8.37 -9.27 4.26
CA LEU A 67 -9.12 -8.11 4.73
C LEU A 67 -8.90 -7.94 6.23
N GLY A 68 -8.54 -6.73 6.64
CA GLY A 68 -8.43 -6.41 8.05
C GLY A 68 -9.80 -6.29 8.73
N ASN A 69 -9.97 -7.04 9.81
CA ASN A 69 -11.22 -7.09 10.57
C ASN A 69 -11.33 -5.98 11.63
N ALA A 70 -12.44 -5.96 12.37
CA ALA A 70 -12.68 -4.96 13.41
C ALA A 70 -11.66 -4.98 14.56
N ALA A 71 -10.99 -6.12 14.81
CA ALA A 71 -9.95 -6.27 15.82
C ALA A 71 -8.55 -5.91 15.29
N GLY A 72 -8.43 -5.55 14.01
CA GLY A 72 -7.14 -5.23 13.44
C GLY A 72 -6.31 -6.40 12.94
N ALA A 73 -6.89 -7.58 12.82
CA ALA A 73 -6.21 -8.74 12.25
C ALA A 73 -6.49 -8.83 10.75
N LEU A 74 -5.46 -9.10 9.95
CA LEU A 74 -5.61 -9.43 8.53
C LEU A 74 -6.15 -10.86 8.38
N VAL A 75 -7.39 -10.98 7.96
CA VAL A 75 -8.06 -12.26 7.74
C VAL A 75 -7.86 -12.69 6.29
N PRO A 76 -7.14 -13.80 6.02
CA PRO A 76 -6.93 -14.29 4.67
C PRO A 76 -8.20 -14.92 4.08
N ASP A 77 -8.35 -14.81 2.76
CA ASP A 77 -9.40 -15.53 2.03
C ASP A 77 -9.09 -17.03 1.94
N ALA A 78 -10.13 -17.84 1.71
CA ALA A 78 -10.05 -19.31 1.69
C ALA A 78 -9.06 -19.88 0.65
N GLY A 79 -8.72 -19.12 -0.39
CA GLY A 79 -7.75 -19.51 -1.42
C GLY A 79 -6.30 -19.16 -1.10
N THR A 80 -6.03 -18.49 0.02
CA THR A 80 -4.68 -18.02 0.35
C THR A 80 -3.75 -19.19 0.71
N PRO A 81 -2.58 -19.34 0.06
CA PRO A 81 -1.62 -20.39 0.35
C PRO A 81 -1.13 -20.36 1.82
N PRO A 82 -0.79 -21.52 2.41
CA PRO A 82 -0.35 -21.59 3.81
C PRO A 82 0.85 -20.69 4.16
N SER A 83 1.78 -20.48 3.23
CA SER A 83 2.93 -19.57 3.42
C SER A 83 2.50 -18.12 3.55
N ALA A 84 1.55 -17.67 2.72
CA ALA A 84 0.94 -16.34 2.81
C ALA A 84 0.13 -16.16 4.08
N VAL A 85 -0.64 -17.17 4.49
CA VAL A 85 -1.34 -17.16 5.79
C VAL A 85 -0.35 -17.02 6.96
N ALA A 86 0.77 -17.74 6.92
CA ALA A 86 1.81 -17.64 7.94
C ALA A 86 2.49 -16.26 7.95
N ALA A 87 2.73 -15.65 6.79
CA ALA A 87 3.24 -14.29 6.68
C ALA A 87 2.26 -13.25 7.26
N LEU A 88 0.97 -13.33 6.90
CA LEU A 88 -0.08 -12.45 7.43
C LEU A 88 -0.20 -12.56 8.95
N ARG A 89 -0.12 -13.76 9.53
CA ARG A 89 -0.15 -13.93 11.00
C ARG A 89 1.06 -13.27 11.70
N ARG A 90 2.21 -13.18 11.04
CA ARG A 90 3.42 -12.54 11.59
C ARG A 90 3.35 -11.01 11.61
N THR A 91 2.42 -10.39 10.88
CA THR A 91 2.21 -8.93 10.98
C THR A 91 1.55 -8.56 12.32
N GLY A 92 0.96 -9.54 13.02
CA GLY A 92 0.37 -9.38 14.33
C GLY A 92 -0.95 -8.60 14.33
N GLU A 93 -1.55 -8.52 15.52
CA GLU A 93 -2.69 -7.66 15.80
C GLU A 93 -2.16 -6.29 16.21
N LEU A 94 -2.22 -5.31 15.31
CA LEU A 94 -1.80 -3.94 15.59
C LEU A 94 -2.99 -3.04 15.95
N GLY A 95 -4.02 -3.62 16.55
CA GLY A 95 -5.30 -2.96 16.84
C GLY A 95 -5.94 -2.39 15.56
N ASP A 96 -6.74 -1.34 15.69
CA ASP A 96 -7.57 -0.80 14.61
C ASP A 96 -6.80 -0.30 13.35
N LEU A 97 -5.46 -0.34 13.35
CA LEU A 97 -4.61 0.08 12.25
C LEU A 97 -4.88 -0.66 10.93
N TRP A 98 -5.25 -1.94 10.99
CA TRP A 98 -5.56 -2.73 9.78
C TRP A 98 -7.05 -2.79 9.44
N ARG A 99 -7.94 -2.20 10.25
CA ARG A 99 -9.38 -2.24 9.99
C ARG A 99 -9.69 -1.71 8.58
N ASP A 100 -10.46 -2.50 7.82
CA ASP A 100 -10.89 -2.21 6.46
C ASP A 100 -9.75 -2.07 5.42
N VAL A 101 -8.51 -2.43 5.78
CA VAL A 101 -7.40 -2.52 4.82
C VAL A 101 -7.54 -3.82 4.03
N ARG A 102 -7.58 -3.69 2.71
CA ARG A 102 -7.51 -4.82 1.79
C ARG A 102 -6.09 -4.99 1.32
N VAL A 103 -5.56 -6.21 1.43
CA VAL A 103 -4.23 -6.56 0.94
C VAL A 103 -4.36 -7.65 -0.11
N SER A 104 -3.69 -7.47 -1.24
CA SER A 104 -3.51 -8.51 -2.24
C SER A 104 -2.05 -8.69 -2.62
N GLY A 105 -1.70 -9.87 -3.10
CA GLY A 105 -0.36 -10.20 -3.57
C GLY A 105 -0.38 -11.20 -4.71
N GLY A 106 0.71 -11.24 -5.48
CA GLY A 106 0.91 -12.17 -6.58
C GLY A 106 2.16 -11.83 -7.39
N PRO A 107 2.24 -12.24 -8.67
CA PRO A 107 3.43 -12.03 -9.51
C PRO A 107 3.72 -10.56 -9.81
N ASP A 108 2.72 -9.68 -9.73
CA ASP A 108 2.87 -8.25 -10.03
C ASP A 108 3.35 -7.41 -8.84
N GLY A 109 3.30 -7.94 -7.62
CA GLY A 109 3.54 -7.17 -6.41
C GLY A 109 2.55 -7.44 -5.29
N LEU A 110 2.78 -6.73 -4.20
CA LEU A 110 1.86 -6.56 -3.09
C LEU A 110 1.12 -5.21 -3.24
N VAL A 111 -0.16 -5.20 -2.88
CA VAL A 111 -1.01 -4.01 -2.92
C VAL A 111 -1.81 -3.91 -1.62
N ALA A 112 -1.82 -2.72 -1.02
CA ALA A 112 -2.71 -2.37 0.08
C ALA A 112 -3.67 -1.27 -0.39
N VAL A 113 -4.95 -1.42 -0.06
CA VAL A 113 -6.00 -0.45 -0.38
C VAL A 113 -6.76 -0.11 0.89
N ARG A 114 -6.91 1.18 1.18
CA ARG A 114 -7.73 1.65 2.29
C ARG A 114 -8.42 2.97 2.01
N ARG A 115 -9.42 3.28 2.82
CA ARG A 115 -9.92 4.65 2.98
C ARG A 115 -9.16 5.31 4.13
N ALA A 116 -8.41 6.35 3.83
CA ALA A 116 -7.63 7.12 4.80
C ALA A 116 -7.29 8.49 4.21
N ASP A 117 -6.76 9.39 5.04
CA ASP A 117 -6.01 10.53 4.53
C ASP A 117 -4.58 10.10 4.12
N LEU A 118 -3.77 11.07 3.67
CA LEU A 118 -2.39 10.82 3.27
C LEU A 118 -1.48 10.35 4.42
N SER A 119 -1.92 10.27 5.67
CA SER A 119 -1.04 9.79 6.75
C SER A 119 -0.91 8.26 6.79
N GLY A 120 -1.88 7.54 6.20
CA GLY A 120 -1.91 6.08 6.28
C GLY A 120 -0.86 5.36 5.42
N TYR A 121 -0.18 6.03 4.48
CA TYR A 121 0.71 5.32 3.54
C TYR A 121 1.90 4.69 4.24
N LEU A 122 2.41 5.28 5.33
CA LEU A 122 3.53 4.71 6.08
C LEU A 122 3.15 3.37 6.74
N LEU A 123 1.90 3.24 7.21
CA LEU A 123 1.39 2.00 7.78
C LEU A 123 1.27 0.92 6.70
N ASP A 124 0.66 1.27 5.57
CA ASP A 124 0.48 0.35 4.46
C ASP A 124 1.84 -0.08 3.89
N LEU A 125 2.79 0.85 3.77
CA LEU A 125 4.15 0.57 3.32
C LEU A 125 4.88 -0.37 4.26
N TRP A 126 4.89 -0.08 5.56
CA TRP A 126 5.46 -0.97 6.58
C TRP A 126 4.87 -2.38 6.49
N LEU A 127 3.55 -2.49 6.32
CA LEU A 127 2.86 -3.76 6.20
C LEU A 127 3.32 -4.54 4.96
N LEU A 128 3.33 -3.88 3.80
CA LEU A 128 3.72 -4.53 2.54
C LEU A 128 5.20 -4.91 2.54
N GLU A 129 6.08 -4.13 3.16
CA GLU A 129 7.50 -4.45 3.29
C GLU A 129 7.75 -5.69 4.14
N ARG A 130 7.06 -5.81 5.28
CA ARG A 130 7.14 -7.01 6.12
C ARG A 130 6.58 -8.24 5.42
N LEU A 131 5.49 -8.08 4.67
CA LEU A 131 4.96 -9.18 3.87
C LEU A 131 5.92 -9.57 2.75
N ALA A 132 6.56 -8.60 2.08
CA ALA A 132 7.58 -8.86 1.07
C ALA A 132 8.75 -9.65 1.65
N GLU A 133 9.32 -9.19 2.77
CA GLU A 133 10.41 -9.88 3.48
C GLU A 133 10.01 -11.31 3.91
N ALA A 134 8.76 -11.51 4.32
CA ALA A 134 8.28 -12.80 4.78
C ALA A 134 7.96 -13.80 3.66
N LEU A 135 7.83 -13.34 2.41
CA LEU A 135 7.34 -14.12 1.26
C LEU A 135 8.33 -14.24 0.09
N SER A 136 9.36 -13.39 0.04
CA SER A 136 10.48 -13.48 -0.91
C SER A 136 11.59 -14.38 -0.38
#